data_AF-D3ABP5-F1
#
_entry.id   AF-D3ABP5-F1
#
_cell.length_a   1.000
_cell.length_b   1.000
_cell.length_c   1.000
_cell.angle_alpha   90.00
_cell.angle_beta   90.00
_cell.angle_gamma   90.00
#
_symmetry.space_group_name_H-M   'P 1'
#
loop_
_entity.id
_entity.type
_entity.pdbx_description
1 polymer ?
#
loop_
_entity_poly.entity_id
_entity_poly.type
_entity_poly.pdbx_seq_one_letter_code
_entity_poly.pdbx_strand_id
1 'polypeptide(L)' 'MKILKFCRHKSGLWEGVIFENNSGKHYITNGIGVWEESEKRLEGLDIVHAIDIPRLCHCLEQHHCQEDLLRQLLERSA' A
#
# COMPACT_ATOMS: atom_id res chain seq x y z
N MET A 1 -5.20 1.88 -12.23
CA MET A 1 -4.73 1.90 -10.83
C MET A 1 -3.21 1.97 -10.87
N LYS A 2 -2.59 2.75 -10.00
CA LYS A 2 -1.15 3.07 -10.05
C LYS A 2 -0.55 3.21 -8.65
N ILE A 3 0.56 2.51 -8.39
CA ILE A 3 1.38 2.70 -7.19
C ILE A 3 2.05 4.07 -7.24
N LEU A 4 1.86 4.90 -6.21
CA LEU A 4 2.44 6.24 -6.10
C LEU A 4 3.69 6.26 -5.22
N LYS A 5 3.58 5.74 -4.00
CA LYS A 5 4.62 5.79 -2.97
C LYS A 5 4.57 4.55 -2.08
N PHE A 6 5.72 4.20 -1.52
CA PHE A 6 5.78 3.28 -0.39
C PHE A 6 5.79 4.07 0.92
N CYS A 7 5.18 3.51 1.95
CA CYS A 7 5.10 4.14 3.25
C CYS A 7 5.32 3.16 4.39
N ARG A 8 5.82 3.68 5.51
CA ARG A 8 5.91 2.97 6.79
C ARG A 8 5.20 3.79 7.85
N HIS A 9 4.43 3.13 8.72
CA HIS A 9 3.78 3.85 9.82
C HIS A 9 4.80 4.21 10.90
N LYS A 10 4.78 5.48 11.34
CA LYS A 10 5.79 6.02 12.29
C LYS A 10 5.79 5.30 13.64
N SER A 11 4.61 4.97 14.13
CA SER A 11 4.41 4.29 15.43
C SER A 11 3.91 2.85 15.30
N GLY A 12 3.63 2.40 14.09
CA GLY A 12 3.01 1.11 13.81
C GLY A 12 4.00 0.23 13.09
N LEU A 13 4.06 -1.06 13.42
CA LEU A 13 5.02 -2.00 12.83
C LEU A 13 4.56 -2.52 11.45
N TRP A 14 3.99 -1.63 10.63
CA TRP A 14 3.46 -1.96 9.31
C TRP A 14 3.99 -1.05 8.21
N GLU A 15 4.08 -1.64 7.03
CA GLU A 15 4.48 -1.02 5.78
C GLU A 15 3.36 -1.18 4.77
N GLY A 16 3.34 -0.29 3.78
CA GLY A 16 2.24 -0.24 2.85
C GLY A 16 2.51 0.60 1.63
N VAL A 17 1.45 0.77 0.86
CA VAL A 17 1.47 1.47 -0.42
C VAL A 17 0.40 2.55 -0.42
N ILE A 18 0.79 3.71 -0.96
CA ILE A 18 -0.13 4.74 -1.40
C ILE A 18 -0.34 4.53 -2.90
N PHE A 19 -1.58 4.40 -3.33
CA PHE A 19 -1.95 4.12 -4.72
C PHE A 19 -3.14 4.96 -5.18
N GLU A 20 -3.20 5.21 -6.48
CA GLU A 20 -4.32 5.85 -7.15
C GLU A 20 -5.21 4.79 -7.82
N ASN A 21 -6.52 4.88 -7.62
CA ASN A 21 -7.49 3.99 -8.27
C ASN A 21 -7.84 4.47 -9.69
N ASN A 22 -8.74 3.77 -10.38
CA ASN A 22 -9.14 4.12 -11.75
C ASN A 22 -9.95 5.43 -11.86
N SER A 23 -10.44 5.95 -10.74
CA SER A 23 -11.18 7.22 -10.67
C SER A 23 -10.28 8.41 -10.28
N GLY A 24 -8.97 8.22 -10.17
CA GLY A 24 -8.04 9.27 -9.74
C GLY A 24 -8.03 9.53 -8.22
N LYS A 25 -8.70 8.69 -7.41
CA LYS A 25 -8.71 8.82 -5.95
C LYS A 25 -7.52 8.09 -5.34
N HIS A 26 -6.95 8.66 -4.28
CA HIS A 26 -5.78 8.12 -3.58
C HIS A 26 -6.19 7.33 -2.34
N TYR A 27 -5.52 6.20 -2.16
CA TYR A 27 -5.75 5.25 -1.09
C TYR A 27 -4.44 4.76 -0.50
N ILE A 28 -4.52 4.28 0.74
CA ILE A 28 -3.43 3.70 1.51
C ILE A 28 -3.84 2.27 1.85
N THR A 29 -2.92 1.32 1.72
CA THR A 29 -3.12 -0.04 2.21
C THR A 29 -1.85 -0.61 2.84
N ASN A 30 -2.03 -1.43 3.87
CA ASN A 30 -0.99 -2.26 4.49
C ASN A 30 -1.16 -3.75 4.15
N GLY A 31 -2.00 -4.06 3.14
CA GLY A 31 -2.36 -5.42 2.76
C GLY A 31 -3.54 -6.02 3.54
N ILE A 32 -3.93 -5.45 4.67
CA ILE A 32 -5.07 -5.92 5.48
C ILE A 32 -6.30 -5.06 5.23
N GLY A 33 -6.13 -3.73 5.19
CA GLY A 33 -7.21 -2.77 4.97
C GLY A 33 -6.86 -1.74 3.91
N VAL A 34 -7.88 -1.03 3.43
CA VAL A 34 -7.75 0.07 2.48
C VAL A 34 -8.44 1.28 3.05
N TRP A 35 -7.77 2.42 2.99
CA TRP A 35 -8.28 3.67 3.52
C TRP A 35 -8.07 4.79 2.51
N GLU A 36 -9.03 5.71 2.39
CA GLU A 36 -8.81 6.94 1.61
C GLU A 36 -7.63 7.73 2.18
N GLU A 37 -6.82 8.29 1.28
CA GLU A 37 -5.75 9.21 1.66
C GLU A 37 -6.34 10.46 2.32
N SER A 38 -5.78 10.84 3.46
CA SER A 38 -6.09 12.10 4.13
C SER A 38 -4.85 12.64 4.82
N GLU A 39 -4.77 13.96 5.00
CA GLU A 39 -3.63 14.62 5.65
C GLU A 39 -3.31 13.98 7.01
N LYS A 40 -4.34 13.75 7.84
CA LYS A 40 -4.20 13.08 9.15
C LYS A 40 -3.57 11.69 9.05
N ARG A 41 -3.85 10.91 8.00
CA ARG A 41 -3.23 9.60 7.81
C ARG A 41 -1.78 9.75 7.34
N LEU A 42 -1.52 10.68 6.42
CA LEU A 42 -0.18 10.95 5.91
C LEU A 42 0.78 11.44 7.00
N GLU A 43 0.30 12.24 7.95
CA GLU A 43 1.09 12.68 9.11
C GLU A 43 1.66 11.51 9.92
N GLY A 44 0.94 10.38 9.98
CA GLY A 44 1.36 9.16 10.65
C GLY A 44 2.32 8.27 9.85
N LEU A 45 2.66 8.66 8.63
CA LEU A 45 3.46 7.86 7.71
C LEU A 45 4.79 8.53 7.37
N ASP A 46 5.84 7.72 7.24
CA ASP A 46 7.06 8.09 6.55
C ASP A 46 7.02 7.55 5.13
N ILE A 47 7.31 8.39 4.15
CA ILE A 47 7.49 7.96 2.77
C ILE A 47 8.88 7.35 2.63
N VAL A 48 8.94 6.11 2.17
CA VAL A 48 10.17 5.31 2.09
C VAL A 48 10.42 4.86 0.65
N HIS A 49 11.66 4.49 0.35
CA HIS A 49 12.05 4.02 -0.97
C HIS A 49 11.83 2.52 -1.19
N ALA A 50 11.71 1.74 -0.11
CA ALA A 50 11.54 0.30 -0.15
C ALA A 50 10.73 -0.18 1.07
N ILE A 51 10.01 -1.28 0.87
CA ILE A 51 9.22 -2.02 1.85
C ILE A 51 9.38 -3.52 1.60
N ASP A 52 8.96 -4.35 2.54
CA ASP A 52 8.85 -5.80 2.35
C ASP A 52 7.65 -6.14 1.44
N ILE A 53 7.91 -6.12 0.12
CA ILE A 53 6.91 -6.44 -0.91
C ILE A 53 6.36 -7.86 -0.74
N PRO A 54 7.17 -8.92 -0.55
CA PRO A 54 6.65 -10.27 -0.33
C PRO A 54 5.65 -10.35 0.84
N ARG A 55 5.95 -9.72 1.97
CA ARG A 55 5.01 -9.65 3.11
C ARG A 55 3.72 -8.93 2.72
N LEU A 56 3.81 -7.80 2.03
CA LEU A 56 2.63 -7.04 1.61
C LEU A 56 1.74 -7.85 0.66
N CYS A 57 2.34 -8.51 -0.34
CA CYS A 57 1.64 -9.39 -1.27
C CYS A 57 0.92 -10.51 -0.52
N HIS A 58 1.60 -11.17 0.42
CA HIS A 58 1.00 -12.21 1.24
C HIS A 58 -0.23 -11.70 2.01
N CYS A 59 -0.16 -10.50 2.60
CA CYS A 59 -1.31 -9.91 3.29
C CYS A 59 -2.48 -9.62 2.31
N LEU A 60 -2.20 -9.02 1.14
CA LEU A 60 -3.22 -8.73 0.13
C LEU A 60 -3.94 -10.01 -0.33
N GLU A 61 -3.19 -11.09 -0.55
CA GLU A 61 -3.73 -12.41 -0.90
C GLU A 61 -4.63 -12.98 0.20
N GLN A 62 -4.14 -13.03 1.44
CA GLN A 62 -4.88 -13.60 2.57
C GLN A 62 -6.19 -12.85 2.87
N HIS A 63 -6.21 -11.54 2.65
CA HIS A 63 -7.36 -10.69 2.94
C HIS A 63 -8.23 -10.38 1.71
N HIS A 64 -7.94 -11.00 0.55
CA HIS A 64 -8.64 -10.77 -0.73
C HIS A 64 -8.81 -9.27 -1.05
N CYS A 65 -7.75 -8.51 -0.82
CA CYS A 65 -7.77 -7.06 -0.85
C CYS A 65 -6.97 -6.56 -2.06
N GLN A 66 -7.57 -5.69 -2.89
CA GLN A 66 -6.92 -5.02 -4.03
C GLN A 66 -6.13 -5.97 -4.95
N GLU A 67 -6.81 -6.91 -5.61
CA GLU A 67 -6.16 -7.90 -6.50
C GLU A 67 -5.30 -7.27 -7.60
N ASP A 68 -5.74 -6.14 -8.17
CA ASP A 68 -4.94 -5.41 -9.17
C ASP A 68 -3.60 -4.94 -8.58
N LEU A 69 -3.61 -4.47 -7.32
CA LEU A 69 -2.42 -3.97 -6.65
C LEU A 69 -1.44 -5.10 -6.38
N LEU A 70 -1.95 -6.24 -5.92
CA LEU A 70 -1.18 -7.47 -5.76
C LEU A 70 -0.45 -7.84 -7.05
N ARG A 71 -1.16 -7.87 -8.19
CA ARG A 71 -0.55 -8.18 -9.50
C ARG A 71 0.59 -7.23 -9.85
N GLN A 72 0.39 -5.92 -9.67
CA GLN A 72 1.43 -4.92 -9.95
C GLN A 72 2.65 -5.04 -9.03
N LEU A 73 2.45 -5.44 -7.77
CA LEU A 73 3.55 -5.65 -6.83
C LEU A 73 4.35 -6.90 -7.18
N LEU A 74 3.68 -8.00 -7.58
CA LEU A 74 4.34 -9.23 -8.01
C LEU A 74 5.23 -9.02 -9.24
N GLU A 75 4.73 -8.28 -10.24
CA GLU A 75 5.51 -7.92 -11.45
C GLU A 75 6.77 -7.09 -11.15
N ARG A 76 6.79 -6.34 -10.04
CA ARG A 76 7.93 -5.51 -9.61
C ARG A 76 8.93 -6.26 -8.73
N SER A 77 8.55 -7.44 -8.23
CA SER A 77 9.38 -8.29 -7.36
C SER A 77 10.09 -9.43 -8.10
N ALA A 78 9.79 -9.62 -9.39
CA ALA A 78 10.41 -10.57 -10.29
C ALA A 78 11.64 -9.96 -11.00
#